data_AF-A0A847AW74-F1
#
_entry.id   AF-A0A847AW74-F1
#
_cell.length_a   1.000
_cell.length_b   1.000
_cell.length_c   1.000
_cell.angle_alpha   90.00
_cell.angle_beta   90.00
_cell.angle_gamma   90.00
#
_symmetry.space_group_name_H-M   'P 1'
#
loop_
_entity.id
_entity.type
_entity.pdbx_description
1 polymer ?
#
loop_
_entity_poly.entity_id
_entity_poly.type
_entity_poly.pdbx_seq_one_letter_code
_entity_poly.pdbx_strand_id
1 'polypeptide(L)'
;SLLREKLLNYIEEDSLAYNKVLEAYKLPKESEEEKAFRTLKIEEGLKVAASVPLKVAETSFEIFPLVEAVVERGNKSSVTDALVGAMMARTGVLSALLNIRINLDSIKDDEFVKELKAKADFLENETNTYEKKILELSPFK
;
A
#
# COMPACT_ATOMS: atom_id res chain seq x y z
N SER A 1 -0.53 13.60 -13.29
CA SER A 1 -0.10 12.30 -13.84
C SER A 1 -1.02 11.26 -13.26
N LEU A 2 -1.28 10.19 -14.01
CA LEU A 2 -2.24 9.16 -13.60
C LEU A 2 -1.93 8.55 -12.23
N LEU A 3 -0.64 8.31 -11.91
CA LEU A 3 -0.22 7.78 -10.61
C LEU A 3 -0.52 8.73 -9.45
N ARG A 4 -0.28 10.04 -9.65
CA ARG A 4 -0.59 11.05 -8.64
C ARG A 4 -2.10 11.09 -8.33
N GLU A 5 -2.93 11.04 -9.37
CA GLU A 5 -4.39 11.04 -9.22
C GLU A 5 -4.87 9.79 -8.49
N LYS A 6 -4.36 8.61 -8.84
CA LYS A 6 -4.62 7.35 -8.10
C LYS A 6 -4.27 7.50 -6.62
N LEU A 7 -3.04 7.93 -6.30
CA LEU A 7 -2.56 8.07 -4.93
C LEU A 7 -3.38 9.08 -4.12
N LEU A 8 -3.82 10.19 -4.73
CA LEU A 8 -4.69 11.15 -4.07
C LEU A 8 -6.09 10.58 -3.80
N ASN A 9 -6.64 9.80 -4.74
CA ASN A 9 -7.93 9.13 -4.54
C ASN A 9 -7.86 8.09 -3.42
N TYR A 10 -6.73 7.42 -3.23
CA TYR A 10 -6.56 6.45 -2.14
C TYR A 10 -6.63 7.07 -0.74
N ILE A 11 -6.40 8.37 -0.60
CA ILE A 11 -6.62 9.08 0.68
C ILE A 11 -8.10 9.02 1.07
N GLU A 12 -8.99 9.29 0.11
CA GLU A 12 -10.43 9.21 0.34
C GLU A 12 -10.88 7.75 0.52
N GLU A 13 -10.36 6.82 -0.30
CA GLU A 13 -10.67 5.40 -0.14
C GLU A 13 -10.28 4.86 1.24
N ASP A 14 -9.14 5.25 1.78
CA ASP A 14 -8.66 4.84 3.11
C ASP A 14 -9.57 5.39 4.22
N SER A 15 -9.95 6.68 4.13
CA SER A 15 -10.91 7.32 5.04
C SER A 15 -12.26 6.59 5.03
N LEU A 16 -12.80 6.28 3.85
CA LEU A 16 -14.06 5.55 3.70
C LEU A 16 -13.95 4.11 4.22
N ALA A 17 -12.83 3.43 3.99
CA ALA A 17 -12.59 2.07 4.50
C ALA A 17 -12.53 2.05 6.03
N TYR A 18 -11.81 2.99 6.63
CA TYR A 18 -11.71 3.13 8.08
C TYR A 18 -13.07 3.45 8.72
N ASN A 19 -13.86 4.34 8.11
CA ASN A 19 -15.20 4.67 8.60
C ASN A 19 -16.13 3.45 8.59
N LYS A 20 -16.06 2.59 7.57
CA LYS A 20 -16.84 1.34 7.53
C LYS A 20 -16.49 0.39 8.68
N VAL A 21 -15.21 0.28 9.04
CA VAL A 21 -14.77 -0.50 10.19
C VAL A 21 -15.36 0.08 11.48
N LEU A 22 -15.30 1.40 11.66
CA LEU A 22 -15.88 2.07 12.83
C LEU A 22 -17.41 1.90 12.92
N GLU A 23 -18.12 2.00 11.81
CA GLU A 23 -19.57 1.77 11.74
C GLU A 23 -19.92 0.33 12.11
N ALA A 24 -19.16 -0.64 11.61
CA ALA A 24 -19.35 -2.05 11.97
C ALA A 24 -19.13 -2.28 13.48
N TYR A 25 -18.14 -1.63 14.08
CA TYR A 25 -17.93 -1.73 15.53
C TYR A 25 -19.08 -1.16 16.38
N LYS A 26 -19.86 -0.21 15.84
CA LYS A 26 -21.02 0.40 16.50
C LYS A 26 -22.31 -0.42 16.41
N LEU A 27 -22.33 -1.48 15.59
CA LEU A 27 -23.52 -2.34 15.45
C LEU A 27 -23.92 -2.98 16.79
N PRO A 28 -25.22 -3.29 16.99
CA PRO A 28 -25.72 -4.02 18.15
C PRO A 28 -25.02 -5.37 18.36
N LYS A 29 -25.08 -5.87 19.59
CA LYS A 29 -24.36 -7.10 20.01
C LYS A 29 -25.06 -7.83 21.15
N GLU A 30 -26.37 -7.63 21.30
CA GLU A 30 -27.16 -8.19 22.41
C GLU A 30 -27.63 -9.61 22.08
N SER A 31 -28.09 -9.85 20.85
CA SER A 31 -28.47 -11.20 20.38
C SER A 31 -27.32 -11.94 19.68
N GLU A 32 -27.42 -13.27 19.56
CA GLU A 32 -26.44 -14.06 18.81
C GLU A 32 -26.44 -13.72 17.31
N GLU A 33 -27.61 -13.44 16.74
CA GLU A 33 -27.74 -12.97 15.36
C GLU A 33 -27.06 -11.61 15.16
N GLU A 34 -27.23 -10.68 16.11
CA GLU A 34 -26.57 -9.38 16.08
C GLU A 34 -25.05 -9.52 16.17
N LYS A 35 -24.54 -10.37 17.08
CA LYS A 35 -23.10 -10.63 17.21
C LYS A 35 -22.51 -11.24 15.95
N ALA A 36 -23.22 -12.19 15.32
CA ALA A 36 -22.79 -12.82 14.08
C ALA A 36 -22.73 -11.80 12.93
N PHE A 37 -23.80 -11.00 12.76
CA PHE A 37 -23.85 -9.95 11.74
C PHE A 37 -22.77 -8.87 11.96
N ARG A 38 -22.59 -8.43 13.20
CA ARG A 38 -21.54 -7.47 13.58
C ARG A 38 -20.15 -8.00 13.25
N THR A 39 -19.86 -9.27 13.57
CA THR A 39 -18.58 -9.91 13.27
C THR A 39 -18.32 -9.96 11.77
N LEU A 40 -19.33 -10.35 10.98
CA LEU A 40 -19.25 -10.36 9.52
C LEU A 40 -18.91 -8.97 8.98
N LYS A 41 -19.60 -7.92 9.45
CA LYS A 41 -19.39 -6.54 8.97
C LYS A 41 -18.03 -5.98 9.36
N ILE A 42 -17.51 -6.32 10.54
CA ILE A 42 -16.16 -5.94 10.96
C ILE A 42 -15.14 -6.59 10.03
N GLU A 43 -15.28 -7.89 9.75
CA GLU A 43 -14.36 -8.61 8.87
C GLU A 43 -14.39 -8.09 7.43
N GLU A 44 -15.58 -7.81 6.88
CA GLU A 44 -15.71 -7.16 5.57
C GLU A 44 -15.02 -5.79 5.54
N GLY A 45 -15.21 -4.97 6.58
CA GLY A 45 -14.58 -3.65 6.70
C GLY A 45 -13.05 -3.76 6.77
N LEU A 46 -12.52 -4.70 7.55
CA LEU A 46 -11.08 -4.91 7.70
C LEU A 46 -10.44 -5.39 6.39
N LYS A 47 -11.10 -6.27 5.62
CA LYS A 47 -10.60 -6.69 4.30
C LYS A 47 -10.49 -5.51 3.33
N VAL A 48 -11.48 -4.62 3.33
CA VAL A 48 -11.42 -3.39 2.52
C VAL A 48 -10.30 -2.48 3.02
N ALA A 49 -10.19 -2.26 4.33
CA ALA A 49 -9.14 -1.44 4.93
C ALA A 49 -7.73 -1.99 4.67
N ALA A 50 -7.54 -3.31 4.65
CA ALA A 50 -6.27 -3.94 4.30
C ALA A 50 -5.94 -3.81 2.80
N SER A 51 -6.96 -3.74 1.94
CA SER A 51 -6.79 -3.68 0.48
C SER A 51 -6.38 -2.29 -0.03
N VAL A 52 -6.76 -1.21 0.64
CA VAL A 52 -6.41 0.16 0.20
C VAL A 52 -4.89 0.39 0.26
N PRO A 53 -4.18 0.07 1.37
CA PRO A 53 -2.72 0.18 1.40
C PRO A 53 -2.01 -0.69 0.35
N LEU A 54 -2.56 -1.86 -0.03
CA LEU A 54 -2.00 -2.63 -1.15
C LEU A 54 -1.98 -1.81 -2.46
N LYS A 55 -3.07 -1.11 -2.78
CA LYS A 55 -3.12 -0.24 -3.97
C LYS A 55 -2.08 0.88 -3.91
N VAL A 56 -1.88 1.45 -2.71
CA VAL A 56 -0.85 2.48 -2.48
C VAL A 56 0.54 1.91 -2.72
N ALA A 57 0.83 0.71 -2.21
CA ALA A 57 2.10 0.01 -2.42
C ALA A 57 2.33 -0.29 -3.91
N GLU A 58 1.37 -0.91 -4.59
CA GLU A 58 1.46 -1.23 -6.01
C GLU A 58 1.66 0.03 -6.88
N THR A 59 0.89 1.09 -6.63
CA THR A 59 0.98 2.34 -7.40
C THR A 59 2.27 3.10 -7.11
N SER A 60 2.79 3.03 -5.87
CA SER A 60 4.10 3.58 -5.53
C SER A 60 5.22 2.80 -6.21
N PHE A 61 5.09 1.48 -6.33
CA PHE A 61 6.04 0.64 -7.05
C PHE A 61 6.05 0.92 -8.57
N GLU A 62 4.91 1.30 -9.16
CA GLU A 62 4.83 1.75 -10.58
C GLU A 62 5.70 3.00 -10.88
N ILE A 63 6.21 3.71 -9.86
CA ILE A 63 7.07 4.89 -10.03
C ILE A 63 8.50 4.50 -10.45
N PHE A 64 9.00 3.32 -10.03
CA PHE A 64 10.41 2.93 -10.26
C PHE A 64 10.82 2.93 -11.74
N PRO A 65 10.05 2.34 -12.68
CA PRO A 65 10.42 2.38 -14.11
C PRO A 65 10.46 3.81 -14.69
N LEU A 66 9.64 4.72 -14.17
CA LEU A 66 9.63 6.12 -14.61
C LEU A 66 10.90 6.84 -14.12
N VAL A 67 11.30 6.58 -12.87
CA VAL A 67 12.54 7.12 -12.31
C VAL A 67 13.76 6.57 -13.04
N GLU A 68 13.82 5.26 -13.27
CA GLU A 68 14.91 4.61 -14.01
C GLU A 68 15.08 5.25 -15.39
N ALA A 69 13.99 5.47 -16.11
CA ALA A 69 14.02 6.13 -17.41
C ALA A 69 14.62 7.55 -17.36
N VAL A 70 14.38 8.32 -16.29
CA VAL A 70 14.95 9.66 -16.10
C VAL A 70 16.44 9.56 -15.74
N VAL A 71 16.83 8.60 -14.90
CA VAL A 71 18.24 8.40 -14.51
C VAL A 71 19.09 7.97 -15.72
N GLU A 72 18.58 7.06 -16.55
CA GLU A 72 19.33 6.54 -17.70
C GLU A 72 19.36 7.49 -18.91
N ARG A 73 18.24 8.18 -19.18
CA ARG A 73 18.02 8.89 -20.46
C ARG A 73 17.58 10.35 -20.30
N GLY A 74 17.33 10.80 -19.08
CA GLY A 74 16.84 12.14 -18.79
C GLY A 74 17.92 13.22 -18.80
N ASN A 75 17.52 14.43 -18.45
CA ASN A 75 18.46 15.53 -18.26
C ASN A 75 19.38 15.23 -17.05
N LYS A 76 20.69 15.41 -17.21
CA LYS A 76 21.69 15.23 -16.13
C LYS A 76 21.34 16.03 -14.87
N SER A 77 20.76 17.23 -15.03
CA SER A 77 20.37 18.06 -13.88
C SER A 77 19.18 17.50 -13.09
N SER A 78 18.42 16.55 -13.65
CA SER A 78 17.24 15.95 -13.03
C SER A 78 17.52 14.60 -12.40
N VAL A 79 18.75 14.07 -12.51
CA VAL A 79 19.12 12.76 -11.96
C VAL A 79 18.95 12.75 -10.44
N THR A 80 19.40 13.80 -9.73
CA THR A 80 19.23 13.88 -8.27
C THR A 80 17.77 13.85 -7.86
N ASP A 81 16.91 14.60 -8.55
CA ASP A 81 15.47 14.64 -8.26
C ASP A 81 14.82 13.27 -8.52
N ALA A 82 15.25 12.59 -9.58
CA ALA A 82 14.79 11.24 -9.90
C ALA A 82 15.19 10.23 -8.81
N LEU A 83 16.45 10.26 -8.35
CA LEU A 83 16.93 9.39 -7.26
C LEU A 83 16.16 9.64 -5.96
N VAL A 84 15.89 10.91 -5.61
CA VAL A 84 15.00 11.26 -4.48
C VAL A 84 13.60 10.70 -4.70
N GLY A 85 13.08 10.77 -5.94
CA GLY A 85 11.81 10.15 -6.32
C GLY A 85 11.76 8.64 -6.07
N ALA A 86 12.83 7.89 -6.36
CA ALA A 86 12.92 6.46 -6.02
C ALA A 86 12.89 6.22 -4.51
N MET A 87 13.61 7.02 -3.72
CA MET A 87 13.61 6.89 -2.25
C MET A 87 12.22 7.18 -1.65
N MET A 88 11.53 8.19 -2.19
CA MET A 88 10.15 8.51 -1.80
C MET A 88 9.18 7.39 -2.20
N ALA A 89 9.31 6.85 -3.41
CA ALA A 89 8.50 5.72 -3.86
C ALA A 89 8.71 4.49 -2.97
N ARG A 90 9.96 4.15 -2.63
CA ARG A 90 10.29 3.10 -1.66
C ARG A 90 9.58 3.32 -0.32
N THR A 91 9.68 4.53 0.22
CA THR A 91 9.06 4.87 1.50
C THR A 91 7.52 4.78 1.42
N GLY A 92 6.93 5.15 0.29
CA GLY A 92 5.51 4.98 0.01
C GLY A 92 5.09 3.51 0.01
N VAL A 93 5.86 2.62 -0.62
CA VAL A 93 5.61 1.17 -0.56
C VAL A 93 5.71 0.68 0.88
N LEU A 94 6.85 0.87 1.54
CA LEU A 94 7.10 0.28 2.85
C LEU A 94 6.12 0.78 3.92
N SER A 95 5.75 2.06 3.89
CA SER A 95 4.75 2.60 4.82
C SER A 95 3.37 1.97 4.60
N ALA A 96 2.97 1.77 3.34
CA ALA A 96 1.73 1.08 3.02
C ALA A 96 1.75 -0.40 3.46
N LEU A 97 2.88 -1.10 3.32
CA LEU A 97 3.02 -2.49 3.78
C LEU A 97 2.85 -2.64 5.30
N LEU A 98 3.32 -1.66 6.09
CA LEU A 98 3.07 -1.65 7.55
C LEU A 98 1.56 -1.56 7.84
N ASN A 99 0.83 -0.73 7.09
CA ASN A 99 -0.63 -0.61 7.21
C ASN A 99 -1.37 -1.87 6.73
N ILE A 100 -0.84 -2.62 5.75
CA ILE A 100 -1.38 -3.94 5.40
C ILE A 100 -1.23 -4.89 6.60
N ARG A 101 -0.01 -5.01 7.12
CA ARG A 101 0.35 -5.99 8.18
C ARG A 101 -0.51 -5.80 9.43
N ILE A 102 -0.71 -4.56 9.89
CA ILE A 102 -1.54 -4.30 11.09
C ILE A 102 -3.02 -4.67 10.88
N ASN A 103 -3.56 -4.52 9.68
CA ASN A 103 -4.93 -4.94 9.39
C ASN A 103 -5.05 -6.47 9.30
N LEU A 104 -4.04 -7.14 8.74
CA LEU A 104 -4.04 -8.60 8.60
C LEU A 104 -4.14 -9.32 9.96
N ASP A 105 -3.52 -8.79 11.01
CA ASP A 105 -3.60 -9.34 12.37
C ASP A 105 -5.03 -9.38 12.93
N SER A 106 -5.96 -8.63 12.32
CA SER A 106 -7.36 -8.53 12.75
C SER A 106 -8.34 -9.31 11.86
N ILE A 107 -7.87 -9.94 10.79
CA ILE A 107 -8.71 -10.67 9.80
C ILE A 107 -8.63 -12.18 10.08
N LYS A 108 -9.77 -12.88 10.01
CA LYS A 108 -9.86 -14.33 10.30
C LYS A 108 -9.80 -15.21 9.06
N ASP A 109 -10.13 -14.66 7.90
CA ASP A 109 -9.99 -15.33 6.62
C ASP A 109 -8.51 -15.60 6.27
N ASP A 110 -8.07 -16.82 6.59
CA ASP A 110 -6.70 -17.30 6.37
C ASP A 110 -6.27 -17.25 4.89
N GLU A 111 -7.19 -17.47 3.95
CA GLU A 111 -6.88 -17.44 2.52
C GLU A 111 -6.59 -16.01 2.06
N PHE A 112 -7.44 -15.06 2.47
CA PHE A 112 -7.23 -13.64 2.22
C PHE A 112 -5.92 -13.14 2.87
N VAL A 113 -5.67 -13.50 4.13
CA VAL A 113 -4.46 -13.12 4.86
C VAL A 113 -3.22 -13.64 4.13
N LYS A 114 -3.23 -14.91 3.72
CA LYS A 114 -2.12 -15.54 3.00
C LYS A 114 -1.85 -14.85 1.67
N GLU A 115 -2.88 -14.58 0.88
CA GLU A 115 -2.72 -13.92 -0.43
C GLU A 115 -2.15 -12.51 -0.28
N LEU A 116 -2.73 -11.70 0.60
CA LEU A 116 -2.33 -10.31 0.78
C LEU A 116 -0.93 -10.19 1.39
N LYS A 117 -0.58 -11.09 2.32
CA LYS A 117 0.76 -11.20 2.87
C LYS A 117 1.79 -11.56 1.80
N ALA A 118 1.48 -12.53 0.92
CA ALA A 118 2.39 -12.90 -0.16
C ALA A 118 2.64 -11.74 -1.13
N LYS A 119 1.61 -10.96 -1.47
CA LYS A 119 1.74 -9.74 -2.28
C LYS A 119 2.57 -8.67 -1.58
N ALA A 120 2.33 -8.44 -0.29
CA ALA A 120 3.10 -7.49 0.51
C ALA A 120 4.59 -7.86 0.59
N ASP A 121 4.90 -9.12 0.88
CA ASP A 121 6.27 -9.60 0.99
C ASP A 121 7.00 -9.55 -0.37
N PHE A 122 6.30 -9.85 -1.48
CA PHE A 122 6.82 -9.67 -2.84
C PHE A 122 7.16 -8.20 -3.13
N LEU A 123 6.22 -7.29 -2.88
CA LEU A 123 6.43 -5.85 -3.10
C LEU A 123 7.58 -5.30 -2.25
N GLU A 124 7.73 -5.73 -1.01
CA GLU A 124 8.85 -5.34 -0.14
C GLU A 124 10.20 -5.72 -0.76
N ASN A 125 10.33 -6.97 -1.21
CA ASN A 125 11.56 -7.48 -1.79
C ASN A 125 11.90 -6.78 -3.11
N GLU A 126 10.91 -6.70 -4.02
CA GLU A 126 11.11 -6.08 -5.32
C GLU A 126 11.44 -4.59 -5.18
N THR A 127 10.75 -3.87 -4.29
CA THR A 127 11.00 -2.45 -4.04
C THR A 127 12.42 -2.20 -3.56
N ASN A 128 12.88 -2.96 -2.56
CA ASN A 128 14.23 -2.82 -2.03
C ASN A 128 15.29 -3.15 -3.09
N THR A 129 15.04 -4.18 -3.90
CA THR A 129 15.95 -4.59 -4.99
C THR A 129 16.01 -3.52 -6.09
N TYR A 130 14.86 -3.00 -6.51
CA TYR A 130 14.76 -2.03 -7.59
C TYR A 130 15.32 -0.67 -7.19
N GLU A 131 15.00 -0.18 -5.98
CA GLU A 131 15.59 1.07 -5.48
C GLU A 131 17.12 0.98 -5.47
N LYS A 132 17.67 -0.11 -4.91
CA LYS A 132 19.12 -0.31 -4.88
C LYS A 132 19.73 -0.27 -6.28
N LYS A 133 19.11 -0.96 -7.25
CA LYS A 133 19.55 -0.95 -8.66
C LYS A 133 19.57 0.49 -9.21
N ILE A 134 18.52 1.27 -8.99
CA ILE A 134 18.44 2.66 -9.47
C ILE A 134 19.50 3.54 -8.80
N LEU A 135 19.71 3.40 -7.48
CA LEU A 135 20.71 4.18 -6.75
C LEU A 135 22.14 3.85 -7.19
N GLU A 136 22.44 2.62 -7.61
CA GLU A 136 23.74 2.24 -8.17
C GLU A 136 24.06 2.93 -9.50
N LEU A 137 23.05 3.42 -10.23
CA LEU A 137 23.21 4.24 -11.44
C LEU A 137 23.58 5.71 -11.12
N SER A 138 23.56 6.11 -9.84
CA SER A 138 23.91 7.46 -9.42
C SER A 138 25.34 7.82 -9.86
N PRO A 139 25.54 8.97 -10.54
CA PRO A 139 26.88 9.48 -10.82
C PRO A 139 27.55 10.08 -9.57
N PHE A 140 26.81 10.21 -8.47
CA PHE A 140 27.28 10.71 -7.18
C PHE A 140 27.51 9.50 -6.26
N LYS A 141 28.77 9.15 -6.03
CA LYS A 141 29.21 8.12 -5.07
C LYS A 141 29.96 8.76 -3.93
#